data_AF-A0ABD1BLE2-F1
#
_entry.id   AF-A0ABD1BLE2-F1
#
_cell.length_a   1.000
_cell.length_b   1.000
_cell.length_c   1.000
_cell.angle_alpha   90.00
_cell.angle_beta   90.00
_cell.angle_gamma   90.00
#
_symmetry.space_group_name_H-M   'P 1'
#
loop_
_entity.id
_entity.type
_entity.pdbx_description
1 polymer ?
#
loop_
_entity_poly.entity_id
_entity_poly.type
_entity_poly.pdbx_seq_one_letter_code
_entity_poly.pdbx_strand_id
1 'polypeptide(L)'
;MSGGVYRIKEHIAHISRNVTPCPKSLTDDQVKCRNAIIEARKKKVTKKHEGDMLRAEVNIDMQKLEDELEENLGTLKPSNFQGPMQYCARWIYQSGIPFNAIDNDAFRMFCQALGQFGPGWVPPTQYQLREPLLKEEEARTREQLKSQEA
;
A
#
# COMPACT_ATOMS: atom_id res chain seq x y z
N MET A 1 14.13 -10.50 -5.92
CA MET A 1 14.20 -11.92 -6.37
C MET A 1 14.95 -12.76 -5.33
N SER A 2 14.71 -14.06 -5.27
CA SER A 2 15.51 -15.10 -4.57
C SER A 2 15.56 -15.13 -3.02
N GLY A 3 14.39 -15.28 -2.38
CA GLY A 3 14.27 -15.87 -1.03
C GLY A 3 14.72 -17.34 -0.94
N GLY A 4 15.53 -17.85 -1.87
CA GLY A 4 16.00 -19.24 -1.92
C GLY A 4 16.92 -19.54 -0.75
N VAL A 5 17.99 -18.75 -0.58
CA VAL A 5 18.93 -18.91 0.56
C VAL A 5 18.22 -18.71 1.90
N TYR A 6 17.30 -17.75 1.97
CA TYR A 6 16.54 -17.49 3.19
C TYR A 6 15.61 -18.67 3.55
N ARG A 7 14.91 -19.23 2.57
CA ARG A 7 14.08 -20.44 2.74
C ARG A 7 14.90 -21.67 3.10
N ILE A 8 16.10 -21.83 2.53
CA ILE A 8 17.03 -22.91 2.91
C ILE A 8 17.45 -22.77 4.38
N LYS A 9 17.80 -21.54 4.82
CA LYS A 9 18.13 -21.29 6.23
C LYS A 9 16.94 -21.62 7.15
N GLU A 10 15.70 -21.30 6.76
CA GLU A 10 14.50 -21.64 7.55
C GLU A 10 14.25 -23.16 7.60
N HIS A 11 14.43 -23.87 6.48
CA HIS A 11 14.35 -25.34 6.39
C HIS A 11 15.39 -26.02 7.29
N ILE A 12 16.65 -25.58 7.24
CA ILE A 12 17.74 -26.14 8.05
C ILE A 12 17.57 -25.79 9.54
N ALA A 13 17.19 -24.55 9.88
CA ALA A 13 17.08 -24.10 11.28
C ALA A 13 15.84 -24.62 12.03
N HIS A 14 14.97 -25.36 11.33
CA HIS A 14 13.67 -25.81 11.82
C HIS A 14 12.80 -24.66 12.33
N ILE A 15 12.85 -23.53 11.64
CA ILE A 15 12.03 -22.35 11.95
C ILE A 15 10.93 -22.33 10.89
N SER A 16 9.97 -23.22 11.05
CA SER A 16 8.92 -23.48 10.07
C SER A 16 7.85 -22.37 10.13
N ARG A 17 7.89 -21.47 9.15
CA ARG A 17 6.74 -20.63 8.79
C ARG A 17 6.18 -21.06 7.43
N ASN A 18 7.01 -20.98 6.39
CA ASN A 18 6.60 -21.22 4.99
C ASN A 18 7.37 -22.36 4.30
N VAL A 19 8.16 -23.13 5.05
CA VAL A 19 8.93 -24.27 4.53
C VAL A 19 8.95 -25.39 5.57
N THR A 20 8.94 -26.63 5.10
CA THR A 20 9.10 -27.82 5.96
C THR A 20 10.52 -27.85 6.52
N PRO A 21 10.78 -28.49 7.68
CA PRO A 21 12.12 -28.64 8.23
C PRO A 21 12.92 -29.77 7.57
N CYS A 22 14.25 -29.69 7.62
CA CYS A 22 15.14 -30.71 7.07
C CYS A 22 15.25 -31.92 8.02
N PRO A 23 14.95 -33.15 7.58
CA PRO A 23 15.14 -34.34 8.42
C PRO A 23 16.62 -34.74 8.57
N LYS A 24 17.53 -34.17 7.76
CA LYS A 24 18.96 -34.54 7.71
C LYS A 24 19.89 -33.52 8.40
N SER A 25 19.38 -32.37 8.86
CA SER A 25 20.20 -31.32 9.45
C SER A 25 20.72 -31.70 10.84
N LEU A 26 21.99 -31.38 11.12
CA LEU A 26 22.58 -31.50 12.46
C LEU A 26 22.23 -30.30 13.34
N THR A 27 22.37 -30.47 14.65
CA THR A 27 22.06 -29.42 15.64
C THR A 27 22.96 -28.18 15.52
N ASP A 28 24.22 -28.36 15.15
CA ASP A 28 25.14 -27.23 14.90
C ASP A 28 24.72 -26.41 13.67
N ASP A 29 24.33 -27.08 12.58
CA ASP A 29 23.82 -26.41 11.37
C ASP A 29 22.52 -25.65 11.64
N GLN A 30 21.65 -26.21 12.49
CA GLN A 30 20.42 -25.57 12.94
C GLN A 30 20.70 -24.26 13.67
N VAL A 31 21.62 -24.28 14.63
CA VAL A 31 21.95 -23.11 15.46
C VAL A 31 22.60 -22.01 14.62
N LYS A 32 23.53 -22.36 13.73
CA LYS A 32 24.17 -21.40 12.82
C LYS A 32 23.16 -20.71 11.92
N CYS A 33 22.25 -21.48 11.32
CA CYS A 33 21.21 -20.94 10.45
C CYS A 33 20.21 -20.08 11.23
N ARG A 34 19.83 -20.49 12.45
CA ARG A 34 18.93 -19.73 13.33
C ARG A 34 19.51 -18.37 13.70
N ASN A 35 20.76 -18.33 14.14
CA ASN A 35 21.41 -17.08 14.53
C ASN A 35 21.54 -16.11 13.35
N ALA A 36 21.91 -16.61 12.17
CA ALA A 36 21.99 -15.79 10.96
C ALA A 36 20.63 -15.15 10.57
N ILE A 37 19.52 -15.86 10.76
CA ILE A 37 18.17 -15.32 10.51
C ILE A 37 17.82 -14.22 11.52
N ILE A 38 18.11 -14.45 12.80
CA ILE A 38 17.76 -13.51 13.88
C ILE A 38 18.53 -12.19 13.71
N GLU A 39 19.84 -12.24 13.47
CA GLU A 39 20.66 -11.04 13.29
C GLU A 39 20.22 -10.22 12.06
N ALA A 40 19.86 -10.90 10.97
CA ALA A 40 19.31 -10.22 9.79
C ALA A 40 17.98 -9.52 10.08
N ARG A 41 17.12 -10.10 10.94
CA ARG A 41 15.86 -9.46 11.36
C ARG A 41 16.11 -8.27 12.27
N LYS A 42 16.99 -8.39 13.26
CA LYS A 42 17.36 -7.28 14.16
C LYS A 42 17.85 -6.07 13.36
N LYS A 43 18.78 -6.28 12.42
CA LYS A 43 19.30 -5.21 11.56
C LYS A 43 18.21 -4.51 10.74
N LYS A 44 17.19 -5.26 10.28
CA LYS A 44 16.03 -4.66 9.59
C LYS A 44 15.15 -3.83 10.53
N VAL A 45 14.91 -4.31 11.75
CA VAL A 45 14.11 -3.59 12.75
C VAL A 45 14.82 -2.30 13.17
N THR A 46 16.13 -2.34 13.42
CA THR A 46 16.90 -1.14 13.78
C THR A 46 16.87 -0.10 12.66
N LYS A 47 17.10 -0.50 11.40
CA LYS A 47 16.99 0.43 10.25
C LYS A 47 15.59 1.02 10.08
N LYS A 48 14.54 0.23 10.38
CA LYS A 48 13.16 0.73 10.38
C LYS A 48 12.96 1.78 11.48
N HIS A 49 13.41 1.48 12.69
CA HIS A 49 13.30 2.39 13.83
C HIS A 49 14.08 3.69 13.61
N GLU A 50 15.30 3.62 13.06
CA GLU A 50 16.07 4.80 12.66
C GLU A 50 15.33 5.63 11.61
N GLY A 51 14.72 5.00 10.61
CA GLY A 51 13.88 5.68 9.62
C GLY A 51 12.60 6.31 10.21
N ASP A 52 11.99 5.66 11.20
CA ASP A 52 10.82 6.17 11.91
C ASP A 52 11.19 7.37 12.80
N MET A 53 12.37 7.35 13.43
CA MET A 53 12.90 8.48 14.20
C MET A 53 13.22 9.69 13.31
N LEU A 54 13.86 9.48 12.16
CA LEU A 54 14.11 10.55 11.18
C LEU A 54 12.81 11.17 10.64
N ARG A 55 11.73 10.39 10.54
CA ARG A 55 10.40 10.89 10.15
C ARG A 55 9.71 11.67 11.26
N ALA A 56 9.95 11.32 12.52
CA ALA A 56 9.42 12.06 13.66
C ALA A 56 10.06 13.45 13.82
N GLU A 57 11.27 13.66 13.29
CA GLU A 57 11.96 14.96 13.29
C GLU A 57 11.44 15.96 12.24
N VAL A 58 10.75 15.48 11.20
CA VAL A 58 10.09 16.36 10.22
C VAL A 58 8.68 16.69 10.71
N ASN A 59 8.58 17.70 11.57
CA ASN A 59 7.31 18.32 11.94
C ASN A 59 6.79 19.14 10.74
N ILE A 60 6.11 18.49 9.79
CA ILE A 60 5.26 19.22 8.84
C ILE A 60 4.10 19.72 9.68
N ASP A 61 4.11 21.03 9.94
CA ASP A 61 3.11 21.70 10.73
C ASP A 61 1.72 21.53 10.10
N MET A 62 0.98 20.55 10.62
CA MET A 62 -0.39 20.23 10.22
C MET A 62 -1.32 21.41 10.50
N GLN A 63 -0.94 22.32 11.42
CA GLN A 63 -1.73 23.49 11.78
C GLN A 63 -1.89 24.46 10.61
N LYS A 64 -0.88 24.64 9.74
CA LYS A 64 -1.04 25.52 8.56
C LYS A 64 -2.05 25.01 7.54
N LEU A 65 -2.16 23.69 7.38
CA LEU A 65 -3.14 23.11 6.47
C LEU A 65 -4.52 23.08 7.15
N GLU A 66 -4.57 22.81 8.45
CA GLU A 66 -5.80 22.85 9.26
C GLU A 66 -6.37 24.27 9.40
N ASP A 67 -5.55 25.31 9.58
CA ASP A 67 -5.97 26.71 9.73
C ASP A 67 -6.65 27.24 8.44
N GLU A 68 -6.10 26.92 7.26
CA GLU A 68 -6.71 27.25 5.95
C GLU A 68 -8.01 26.44 5.70
N LEU A 69 -8.13 25.26 6.32
CA LEU A 69 -9.28 24.35 6.24
C LEU A 69 -10.38 24.68 7.26
N GLU A 70 -10.04 25.14 8.46
CA GLU A 70 -10.96 25.52 9.55
C GLU A 70 -11.64 26.86 9.26
N GLU A 71 -10.94 27.84 8.69
CA GLU A 71 -11.51 29.14 8.34
C GLU A 71 -12.66 29.02 7.32
N ASN A 72 -12.66 27.97 6.49
CA ASN A 72 -13.65 27.77 5.43
C ASN A 72 -14.86 26.88 5.80
N LEU A 73 -14.86 26.16 6.93
CA LEU A 73 -15.76 24.99 7.09
C LEU A 73 -16.43 24.78 8.45
N GLY A 74 -16.69 25.86 9.20
CA GLY A 74 -17.68 25.93 10.30
C GLY A 74 -18.16 24.60 10.92
N THR A 75 -17.56 24.23 12.05
CA THR A 75 -18.03 23.30 13.09
C THR A 75 -18.86 22.07 12.64
N LEU A 76 -18.20 21.00 12.20
CA LEU A 76 -18.72 19.63 12.35
C LEU A 76 -17.64 18.73 12.96
N LYS A 77 -17.88 18.30 14.21
CA LYS A 77 -16.96 17.53 15.07
C LYS A 77 -16.51 16.20 14.44
N PRO A 78 -15.26 15.75 14.65
CA PRO A 78 -14.74 14.51 14.08
C PRO A 78 -15.05 13.32 15.00
N SER A 79 -15.84 12.36 14.51
CA SER A 79 -15.78 11.00 15.04
C SER A 79 -14.72 10.24 14.24
N ASN A 80 -13.63 9.90 14.92
CA ASN A 80 -12.43 9.22 14.44
C ASN A 80 -12.68 8.20 13.30
N PHE A 81 -11.95 8.37 12.19
CA PHE A 81 -12.08 7.67 10.88
C PHE A 81 -13.07 8.25 9.86
N GLN A 82 -13.39 9.56 9.94
CA GLN A 82 -14.16 10.24 8.89
C GLN A 82 -13.30 10.93 7.82
N GLY A 83 -11.98 11.04 7.99
CA GLY A 83 -11.10 11.78 7.07
C GLY A 83 -11.24 11.36 5.60
N PRO A 84 -10.96 10.09 5.23
CA PRO A 84 -11.05 9.66 3.82
C PRO A 84 -12.45 9.83 3.21
N MET A 85 -13.50 9.58 3.99
CA MET A 85 -14.88 9.71 3.54
C MET A 85 -15.27 11.18 3.31
N GLN A 86 -14.84 12.08 4.20
CA GLN A 86 -15.05 13.52 4.05
C GLN A 86 -14.28 14.09 2.85
N TYR A 87 -13.03 13.67 2.64
CA TYR A 87 -12.25 14.07 1.47
C TYR A 87 -12.88 13.56 0.16
N CYS A 88 -13.34 12.31 0.15
CA CYS A 88 -14.04 11.74 -1.00
C CYS A 88 -15.33 12.50 -1.31
N ALA A 89 -16.17 12.74 -0.31
CA ALA A 89 -17.42 13.51 -0.47
C ALA A 89 -17.15 14.93 -0.97
N ARG A 90 -16.13 15.61 -0.43
CA ARG A 90 -15.73 16.96 -0.89
C ARG A 90 -15.25 16.95 -2.33
N TRP A 91 -14.40 16.00 -2.71
CA TRP A 91 -13.90 15.88 -4.07
C TRP A 91 -15.03 15.63 -5.08
N ILE A 92 -15.97 14.74 -4.76
CA ILE A 92 -17.16 14.46 -5.58
C ILE A 92 -17.98 15.73 -5.79
N TYR A 93 -18.27 16.45 -4.70
CA TYR A 93 -19.05 17.69 -4.74
C TYR A 93 -18.35 18.78 -5.56
N GLN A 94 -17.07 19.05 -5.29
CA GLN A 94 -16.29 20.08 -5.99
C GLN A 94 -16.08 19.77 -7.48
N SER A 95 -15.95 18.49 -7.82
CA SER A 95 -15.71 18.06 -9.21
C SER A 95 -17.01 17.84 -10.00
N GLY A 96 -18.18 18.01 -9.39
CA GLY A 96 -19.47 17.79 -10.04
C GLY A 96 -19.71 16.34 -10.46
N ILE A 97 -19.16 15.37 -9.72
CA ILE A 97 -19.29 13.95 -10.03
C ILE A 97 -20.65 13.47 -9.50
N PRO A 98 -21.47 12.79 -10.33
CA PRO A 98 -22.77 12.30 -9.87
C PRO A 98 -22.58 11.15 -8.87
N PHE A 99 -23.41 11.07 -7.83
CA PHE A 99 -23.21 10.12 -6.74
C PHE A 99 -23.21 8.66 -7.19
N ASN A 100 -23.99 8.31 -8.22
CA ASN A 100 -24.01 6.97 -8.79
C ASN A 100 -22.67 6.54 -9.43
N ALA A 101 -21.72 7.46 -9.64
CA ALA A 101 -20.39 7.14 -10.14
C ALA A 101 -19.56 6.27 -9.16
N ILE A 102 -19.98 6.16 -7.89
CA ILE A 102 -19.33 5.28 -6.91
C ILE A 102 -19.88 3.85 -6.94
N ASP A 103 -21.03 3.62 -7.57
CA ASP A 103 -21.76 2.34 -7.56
C ASP A 103 -21.22 1.31 -8.57
N ASN A 104 -19.97 1.47 -9.02
CA ASN A 104 -19.33 0.51 -9.92
C ASN A 104 -18.16 -0.21 -9.26
N ASP A 105 -17.89 -1.43 -9.72
CA ASP A 105 -16.81 -2.25 -9.20
C ASP A 105 -15.43 -1.63 -9.40
N ALA A 106 -15.24 -0.82 -10.45
CA ALA A 106 -13.96 -0.16 -10.70
C ALA A 106 -13.60 0.85 -9.59
N PHE A 107 -14.56 1.61 -9.08
CA PHE A 107 -14.36 2.52 -7.95
C PHE A 107 -13.97 1.76 -6.68
N ARG A 108 -14.65 0.65 -6.39
CA ARG A 108 -14.32 -0.22 -5.26
C ARG A 108 -12.89 -0.78 -5.37
N MET A 109 -12.51 -1.27 -6.54
CA MET A 109 -11.16 -1.79 -6.81
C MET A 109 -10.10 -0.69 -6.68
N PHE A 110 -10.39 0.51 -7.15
CA PHE A 110 -9.52 1.68 -7.02
C PHE A 110 -9.25 2.01 -5.55
N CYS A 111 -10.28 2.12 -4.71
CA CYS A 111 -10.12 2.38 -3.27
C CYS A 111 -9.31 1.28 -2.56
N GLN A 112 -9.52 0.01 -2.93
CA GLN A 112 -8.75 -1.09 -2.37
C GLN A 112 -7.26 -0.99 -2.73
N ALA A 113 -6.94 -0.64 -3.98
CA ALA A 113 -5.58 -0.44 -4.42
C ALA A 113 -4.90 0.70 -3.66
N LEU A 114 -5.57 1.85 -3.49
CA LEU A 114 -5.03 2.98 -2.71
C LEU A 114 -4.65 2.58 -1.28
N GLY A 115 -5.50 1.79 -0.62
CA GLY A 115 -5.23 1.27 0.73
C GLY A 115 -4.01 0.34 0.79
N GLN A 116 -3.73 -0.40 -0.29
CA GLN A 116 -2.55 -1.28 -0.38
C GLN A 116 -1.24 -0.52 -0.63
N PHE A 117 -1.26 0.55 -1.43
CA PHE A 117 -0.07 1.38 -1.68
C PHE A 117 0.28 2.27 -0.48
N GLY A 118 -0.73 2.84 0.19
CA GLY A 118 -0.54 3.69 1.37
C GLY A 118 0.00 5.09 1.05
N PRO A 119 0.59 5.80 2.03
CA PRO A 119 0.95 7.22 1.93
C PRO A 119 1.99 7.59 0.85
N GLY A 120 2.67 6.61 0.25
CA GLY A 120 3.63 6.83 -0.84
C GLY A 120 3.01 6.82 -2.23
N TRP A 121 1.69 6.60 -2.34
CA TRP A 121 0.99 6.65 -3.62
C TRP A 121 0.90 8.08 -4.13
N VAL A 122 1.21 8.27 -5.41
CA VAL A 122 1.09 9.56 -6.09
C VAL A 122 -0.02 9.44 -7.13
N PRO A 123 -1.01 10.35 -7.11
CA PRO A 123 -2.06 10.34 -8.12
C PRO A 123 -1.51 10.57 -9.53
N PRO A 124 -2.11 9.97 -10.56
CA PRO A 124 -1.72 10.21 -11.93
C PRO A 124 -2.01 11.65 -12.34
N THR A 125 -1.18 12.21 -13.22
CA THR A 125 -1.39 13.54 -13.79
C THR A 125 -2.53 13.52 -14.82
N GLN A 126 -3.07 14.69 -15.16
CA GLN A 126 -4.11 14.83 -16.19
C GLN A 126 -3.66 14.24 -17.54
N TYR A 127 -2.39 14.45 -17.92
CA TYR A 127 -1.82 13.87 -19.12
C TYR A 127 -1.85 12.34 -19.07
N GLN A 128 -1.38 11.76 -17.95
CA GLN A 128 -1.34 10.31 -17.76
C GLN A 128 -2.74 9.68 -17.84
N LEU A 129 -3.75 10.31 -17.21
CA LEU A 129 -5.12 9.85 -17.28
C LEU A 129 -5.69 9.93 -18.70
N ARG A 130 -5.50 11.07 -19.37
CA ARG A 130 -6.14 11.34 -20.67
C ARG A 130 -5.55 10.53 -21.82
N GLU A 131 -4.25 10.24 -21.79
CA GLU A 131 -3.56 9.62 -22.93
C GLU A 131 -3.15 8.17 -22.66
N PRO A 132 -2.07 7.88 -21.91
CA PRO A 132 -1.56 6.52 -21.83
C PRO A 132 -2.53 5.58 -21.11
N LEU A 133 -3.11 6.00 -19.98
CA LEU A 133 -4.00 5.14 -19.20
C LEU A 133 -5.34 4.92 -19.91
N LEU A 134 -5.91 5.96 -20.53
CA LEU A 134 -7.14 5.81 -21.31
C LEU A 134 -6.95 4.89 -22.53
N LYS A 135 -5.82 5.00 -23.24
CA LYS A 135 -5.49 4.10 -24.36
C LYS A 135 -5.33 2.65 -23.91
N GLU A 136 -4.75 2.41 -22.73
CA GLU A 136 -4.62 1.08 -22.16
C GLU A 136 -6.00 0.47 -21.85
N GLU A 137 -6.90 1.23 -21.21
CA GLU A 137 -8.27 0.77 -20.92
C GLU A 137 -9.09 0.53 -22.19
N GLU A 138 -8.94 1.36 -23.22
CA GLU A 138 -9.60 1.15 -24.51
C GLU A 138 -9.13 -0.17 -25.16
N ALA A 139 -7.82 -0.42 -25.17
CA ALA A 139 -7.25 -1.66 -25.72
C ALA A 139 -7.77 -2.89 -24.97
N ARG A 140 -7.82 -2.83 -23.63
CA ARG A 140 -8.35 -3.88 -22.76
C ARG A 140 -9.81 -4.20 -23.08
N THR A 141 -10.64 -3.16 -23.21
CA THR A 141 -12.08 -3.32 -23.52
C THR A 141 -12.27 -3.90 -24.92
N ARG A 142 -11.49 -3.44 -25.91
CA ARG A 142 -11.54 -3.95 -27.28
C ARG A 142 -11.15 -5.42 -27.37
N GLU A 143 -10.19 -5.87 -26.57
CA GLU A 143 -9.79 -7.27 -26.49
C GLU A 143 -10.88 -8.14 -25.86
N GLN A 144 -11.51 -7.67 -24.78
CA GLN A 144 -12.63 -8.37 -24.15
C GLN A 144 -13.82 -8.54 -25.10
N LEU A 145 -14.15 -7.51 -25.91
CA LEU A 145 -15.22 -7.61 -26.90
C LEU A 145 -14.94 -8.66 -27.98
N LYS A 146 -13.70 -8.74 -28.48
CA LYS A 146 -13.32 -9.77 -29.46
C LYS A 146 -13.52 -11.19 -28.94
N SER A 147 -13.35 -11.41 -27.63
CA SER A 147 -13.59 -12.72 -27.01
C SER A 147 -15.07 -13.10 -26.93
N GLN A 148 -15.98 -12.13 -27.07
CA GLN A 148 -17.43 -12.34 -27.07
C GLN A 148 -18.02 -12.42 -28.48
N GLU A 149 -17.26 -12.04 -29.51
CA GLU A 149 -17.65 -12.07 -30.93
C GLU A 149 -17.21 -13.36 -31.65
N ALA A 150 -16.46 -14.25 -30.99
CA ALA A 150 -15.98 -15.53 -31.51
C ALA A 150 -16.84 -16.71 -31.03
#